data_AF-A0A2W0B633-F1
#
_entry.id   AF-A0A2W0B633-F1
#
_cell.length_a   1.000
_cell.length_b   1.000
_cell.length_c   1.000
_cell.angle_alpha   90.00
_cell.angle_beta   90.00
_cell.angle_gamma   90.00
#
_symmetry.space_group_name_H-M   'P 1'
#
loop_
_entity.id
_entity.type
_entity.pdbx_description
1 polymer ?
#
loop_
_entity_poly.entity_id
_entity_poly.type
_entity_poly.pdbx_seq_one_letter_code
_entity_poly.pdbx_strand_id
1 'polypeptide(L)'
;MINIITKRAQETHGTLVSTGGGNIDQGFVNFRYGAGNSKGFNYRIYGKAFTRGPEFHPDHQQFDDWRMGQIGFRTDWDAHNRDRLTLQGDVYNGDAGQRVGIASYSPPFMTDVQQNAELSGGNLLGRWERELGSGSDIQLQTYYDRTNRKQANFAESRDTFDIDFIHHLTLPGRQDFLWGLGARLSSGNVSEVVPTVVFTPNHYTDKLYNAFIQDEIPIVGDQLSLTIGSKFLHNGYSGFEIQPTARLLWTPSSRQTVWAAVTRAVRTPSRVEEDLQLTGLAAPTPLTFFRVIGDRKFSSESLIGYEAGYRSLVSPKFYVDIAAFYNNYDHLLSVEPGAPFSESSPPPPVAGELLFRPPFLRISLPATILR
;
A
#
# COMPACT_ATOMS: atom_id res chain seq x y z
N MET A 1 4.78 2.18 -7.53
CA MET A 1 4.04 3.07 -6.61
C MET A 1 2.89 3.69 -7.38
N ILE A 2 1.67 3.67 -6.83
CA ILE A 2 0.50 4.35 -7.41
C ILE A 2 0.20 5.53 -6.49
N ASN A 3 0.22 6.74 -7.03
CA ASN A 3 -0.11 7.96 -6.30
C ASN A 3 -1.36 8.60 -6.91
N ILE A 4 -2.42 8.72 -6.12
CA ILE A 4 -3.67 9.33 -6.56
C ILE A 4 -3.71 10.77 -6.06
N ILE A 5 -3.56 11.72 -6.98
CA ILE A 5 -3.67 13.15 -6.69
C ILE A 5 -5.08 13.60 -7.07
N THR A 6 -5.82 14.10 -6.09
CA THR A 6 -7.14 14.67 -6.36
C THR A 6 -7.02 16.09 -6.90
N LYS A 7 -7.94 16.46 -7.80
CA LYS A 7 -8.06 17.84 -8.30
C LYS A 7 -8.15 18.84 -7.15
N ARG A 8 -7.59 20.04 -7.35
CA ARG A 8 -7.74 21.14 -6.40
C ARG A 8 -9.21 21.55 -6.31
N ALA A 9 -9.64 22.06 -5.17
CA ALA A 9 -11.01 22.51 -4.95
C ALA A 9 -11.42 23.60 -5.96
N GLN A 10 -10.50 24.52 -6.28
CA GLN A 10 -10.72 25.59 -7.26
C GLN A 10 -11.04 25.07 -8.68
N GLU A 11 -10.46 23.93 -9.08
CA GLU A 11 -10.69 23.31 -10.40
C GLU A 11 -12.04 22.58 -10.50
N THR A 12 -12.81 22.59 -9.42
CA THR A 12 -14.04 21.81 -9.28
C THR A 12 -15.24 22.63 -8.82
N HIS A 13 -15.19 23.95 -8.98
CA HIS A 13 -16.32 24.85 -8.71
C HIS A 13 -17.57 24.46 -9.50
N GLY A 14 -18.72 24.71 -8.87
CA GLY A 14 -20.03 24.36 -9.38
C GLY A 14 -20.48 22.96 -8.98
N THR A 15 -21.58 22.53 -9.58
CA THR A 15 -22.22 21.24 -9.30
C THR A 15 -21.89 20.25 -10.40
N LEU A 16 -21.52 19.03 -10.01
CA LEU A 16 -21.42 17.87 -10.89
C LEU A 16 -22.36 16.78 -10.36
N VAL A 17 -23.20 16.26 -11.26
CA VAL A 17 -23.98 15.04 -11.03
C VAL A 17 -23.66 14.08 -12.16
N SER A 18 -23.33 12.84 -11.81
CA SER A 18 -23.11 11.77 -12.78
C SER A 18 -23.79 10.50 -12.27
N THR A 19 -24.59 9.88 -13.13
CA THR A 19 -25.34 8.66 -12.84
C THR A 19 -25.27 7.73 -14.04
N GLY A 20 -25.38 6.43 -13.80
CA GLY A 20 -25.35 5.43 -14.86
C GLY A 20 -25.69 4.05 -14.33
N GLY A 21 -25.85 3.10 -15.25
CA GLY A 21 -26.18 1.71 -14.96
C GLY A 21 -25.95 0.82 -16.18
N GLY A 22 -25.77 -0.48 -15.95
CA GLY A 22 -25.42 -1.47 -16.94
C GLY A 22 -25.56 -2.90 -16.40
N ASN A 23 -25.03 -3.88 -17.13
CA ASN A 23 -25.08 -5.29 -16.73
C ASN A 23 -24.13 -5.61 -15.56
N ILE A 24 -22.92 -5.03 -15.55
CA ILE A 24 -21.93 -5.20 -14.48
C ILE A 24 -21.95 -3.99 -13.54
N ASP A 25 -21.74 -2.78 -14.04
CA ASP A 25 -21.97 -1.56 -13.25
C ASP A 25 -23.47 -1.29 -13.13
N GLN A 26 -24.16 -2.07 -12.28
CA GLN A 26 -25.62 -2.11 -12.16
C GLN A 26 -26.23 -0.75 -11.80
N GLY A 27 -25.53 0.08 -11.05
CA GLY A 27 -25.95 1.45 -10.80
C GLY A 27 -24.90 2.25 -10.06
N PHE A 28 -24.75 3.52 -10.41
CA PHE A 28 -23.93 4.46 -9.63
C PHE A 28 -24.53 5.85 -9.62
N VAL A 29 -24.25 6.59 -8.55
CA VAL A 29 -24.50 8.02 -8.44
C VAL A 29 -23.27 8.70 -7.87
N ASN A 30 -22.86 9.79 -8.50
CA ASN A 30 -21.80 10.68 -8.05
C ASN A 30 -22.35 12.09 -7.99
N PHE A 31 -22.18 12.74 -6.85
CA PHE A 31 -22.51 14.13 -6.61
C PHE A 31 -21.27 14.85 -6.13
N ARG A 32 -21.02 16.06 -6.64
CA ARG A 32 -20.00 16.97 -6.12
C ARG A 32 -20.50 18.40 -6.21
N TYR A 33 -20.24 19.17 -5.16
CA TYR A 33 -20.41 20.61 -5.16
C TYR A 33 -19.12 21.28 -4.70
N GLY A 34 -18.66 22.27 -5.46
CA GLY A 34 -17.48 23.07 -5.11
C GLY A 34 -17.77 24.56 -5.18
N ALA A 35 -17.18 25.33 -4.28
CA ALA A 35 -17.27 26.79 -4.26
C ALA A 35 -16.02 27.40 -3.60
N GLY A 36 -15.98 28.72 -3.52
CA GLY A 36 -14.88 29.44 -2.89
C GLY A 36 -15.18 30.92 -2.77
N ASN A 37 -14.17 31.70 -2.38
CA ASN A 37 -14.22 33.15 -2.35
C ASN A 37 -13.02 33.75 -3.09
N SER A 38 -13.05 35.07 -3.30
CA SER A 38 -11.96 35.82 -3.94
C SER A 38 -10.68 35.95 -3.09
N LYS A 39 -10.67 35.42 -1.85
CA LYS A 39 -9.55 35.49 -0.91
C LYS A 39 -8.74 34.19 -0.85
N GLY A 40 -8.80 33.37 -1.91
CA GLY A 40 -8.02 32.15 -2.04
C GLY A 40 -8.57 30.94 -1.27
N PHE A 41 -9.75 31.04 -0.64
CA PHE A 41 -10.40 29.91 0.02
C PHE A 41 -11.33 29.18 -0.95
N ASN A 42 -11.10 27.89 -1.14
CA ASN A 42 -11.86 27.02 -2.02
C ASN A 42 -12.23 25.74 -1.27
N TYR A 43 -13.44 25.22 -1.48
CA TYR A 43 -13.85 23.94 -0.91
C TYR A 43 -14.67 23.14 -1.90
N ARG A 44 -14.72 21.83 -1.67
CA ARG A 44 -15.62 20.89 -2.34
C ARG A 44 -16.10 19.84 -1.35
N ILE A 45 -17.35 19.43 -1.53
CA ILE A 45 -17.93 18.23 -0.92
C ILE A 45 -18.35 17.28 -2.04
N TYR A 46 -18.30 15.99 -1.78
CA TYR A 46 -18.76 14.98 -2.72
C TYR A 46 -19.40 13.81 -1.99
N GLY A 47 -20.26 13.10 -2.72
CA GLY A 47 -20.80 11.81 -2.35
C GLY A 47 -20.82 10.91 -3.56
N LYS A 48 -20.47 9.64 -3.39
CA LYS A 48 -20.58 8.63 -4.43
C LYS A 48 -21.11 7.33 -3.84
N ALA A 49 -21.95 6.65 -4.59
CA ALA A 49 -22.41 5.32 -4.26
C ALA A 49 -22.52 4.50 -5.54
N PHE A 50 -22.21 3.22 -5.46
CA PHE A 50 -22.41 2.30 -6.57
C PHE A 50 -22.78 0.90 -6.08
N THR A 51 -23.38 0.15 -6.99
CA THR A 51 -23.55 -1.30 -6.92
C THR A 51 -23.04 -1.89 -8.21
N ARG A 52 -22.23 -2.94 -8.08
CA ARG A 52 -21.61 -3.69 -9.16
C ARG A 52 -21.98 -5.15 -8.99
N GLY A 53 -22.49 -5.74 -10.07
CA GLY A 53 -22.81 -7.15 -10.13
C GLY A 53 -21.56 -8.03 -10.04
N PRO A 54 -21.75 -9.33 -9.80
CA PRO A 54 -20.67 -10.31 -9.74
C PRO A 54 -19.93 -10.43 -11.07
N GLU A 55 -18.65 -10.76 -11.02
CA GLU A 55 -17.86 -11.02 -12.23
C GLU A 55 -18.19 -12.40 -12.82
N PHE A 56 -17.59 -12.71 -13.97
CA PHE A 56 -17.78 -14.01 -14.60
C PHE A 56 -17.02 -15.08 -13.82
N HIS A 57 -17.73 -16.12 -13.39
CA HIS A 57 -17.16 -17.31 -12.76
C HIS A 57 -17.35 -18.55 -13.65
N PRO A 58 -16.30 -19.35 -13.90
CA PRO A 58 -16.41 -20.57 -14.72
C PRO A 58 -17.38 -21.62 -14.18
N ASP A 59 -17.60 -21.65 -12.86
CA ASP A 59 -18.54 -22.56 -12.19
C ASP A 59 -19.99 -22.01 -12.18
N HIS A 60 -20.21 -20.85 -12.79
CA HIS A 60 -21.46 -20.09 -12.84
C HIS A 60 -22.01 -19.68 -11.47
N GLN A 61 -21.21 -19.75 -10.41
CA GLN A 61 -21.63 -19.31 -9.09
C GLN A 61 -21.18 -17.86 -8.86
N GLN A 62 -22.14 -17.02 -8.53
CA GLN A 62 -21.93 -15.60 -8.27
C GLN A 62 -21.78 -15.37 -6.78
N PHE A 63 -20.68 -14.75 -6.36
CA PHE A 63 -20.40 -14.53 -4.94
C PHE A 63 -19.65 -13.24 -4.64
N ASP A 64 -19.35 -12.42 -5.65
CA ASP A 64 -18.44 -11.28 -5.60
C ASP A 64 -19.08 -9.97 -6.05
N ASP A 65 -20.40 -9.80 -5.84
CA ASP A 65 -21.04 -8.51 -6.00
C ASP A 65 -20.44 -7.48 -5.04
N TRP A 66 -20.41 -6.21 -5.44
CA TRP A 66 -19.78 -5.16 -4.65
C TRP A 66 -20.62 -3.90 -4.62
N ARG A 67 -20.86 -3.38 -3.42
CA ARG A 67 -21.55 -2.12 -3.21
C ARG A 67 -20.79 -1.27 -2.21
N MET A 68 -20.73 0.03 -2.48
CA MET A 68 -19.99 0.95 -1.62
C MET A 68 -20.57 2.36 -1.71
N GLY A 69 -20.59 3.05 -0.58
CA GLY A 69 -20.85 4.48 -0.46
C GLY A 69 -19.63 5.18 0.12
N GLN A 70 -19.35 6.39 -0.36
CA GLN A 70 -18.31 7.27 0.17
C GLN A 70 -18.80 8.71 0.12
N ILE A 71 -18.54 9.47 1.18
CA ILE A 71 -18.69 10.92 1.21
C ILE A 71 -17.39 11.55 1.65
N GLY A 72 -17.10 12.75 1.17
CA GLY A 72 -15.87 13.43 1.54
C GLY A 72 -15.87 14.89 1.21
N PHE A 73 -14.81 15.55 1.65
CA PHE A 73 -14.60 16.97 1.44
C PHE A 73 -13.13 17.28 1.18
N ARG A 74 -12.88 18.45 0.61
CA ARG A 74 -11.55 19.05 0.52
C ARG A 74 -11.69 20.55 0.58
N THR A 75 -10.83 21.19 1.34
CA THR A 75 -10.67 22.63 1.45
C THR A 75 -9.22 22.97 1.11
N ASP A 76 -9.02 23.92 0.20
CA ASP A 76 -7.73 24.49 -0.16
C ASP A 76 -7.79 25.99 0.16
N TRP A 77 -6.78 26.50 0.87
CA TRP A 77 -6.69 27.92 1.22
C TRP A 77 -5.29 28.46 0.94
N ASP A 78 -5.22 29.38 -0.02
CA ASP A 78 -4.01 30.15 -0.31
C ASP A 78 -4.04 31.44 0.53
N ALA A 79 -3.30 31.45 1.63
CA ALA A 79 -3.21 32.58 2.55
C ALA A 79 -1.99 33.46 2.21
N HIS A 80 -2.24 34.72 1.90
CA HIS A 80 -1.21 35.77 1.72
C HIS A 80 -0.08 35.44 0.73
N ASN A 81 -0.35 34.59 -0.27
CA ASN A 81 0.62 34.14 -1.30
C ASN A 81 1.90 33.51 -0.73
N ARG A 82 1.89 33.05 0.52
CA ARG A 82 3.07 32.42 1.16
C ARG A 82 2.74 31.10 1.81
N ASP A 83 1.51 30.94 2.30
CA ASP A 83 1.06 29.75 2.98
C ASP A 83 -0.07 29.12 2.16
N ARG A 84 0.05 27.83 1.85
CA ARG A 84 -1.02 27.03 1.24
C ARG A 84 -1.43 25.95 2.22
N LEU A 85 -2.71 25.90 2.52
CA LEU A 85 -3.30 24.94 3.44
C LEU A 85 -4.27 24.04 2.68
N THR A 86 -4.14 22.73 2.87
CA THR A 86 -5.11 21.73 2.40
C THR A 86 -5.63 20.94 3.59
N LEU A 87 -6.95 20.83 3.69
CA LEU A 87 -7.62 19.90 4.61
C LEU A 87 -8.60 19.06 3.80
N GLN A 88 -8.45 17.74 3.82
CA GLN A 88 -9.37 16.84 3.13
C GLN A 88 -9.63 15.60 3.95
N GLY A 89 -10.77 14.97 3.74
CA GLY A 89 -11.10 13.72 4.38
C GLY A 89 -12.32 13.09 3.74
N ASP A 90 -12.47 11.80 3.95
CA ASP A 90 -13.61 11.04 3.50
C ASP A 90 -13.92 9.89 4.46
N VAL A 91 -15.15 9.41 4.39
CA VAL A 91 -15.59 8.19 5.05
C VAL A 91 -16.29 7.31 4.04
N TYR A 92 -16.14 6.00 4.20
CA TYR A 92 -16.75 5.02 3.33
C TYR A 92 -17.30 3.84 4.11
N ASN A 93 -18.27 3.18 3.49
CA ASN A 93 -18.82 1.90 3.94
C ASN A 93 -19.23 1.09 2.69
N GLY A 94 -19.06 -0.22 2.74
CA GLY A 94 -19.47 -1.10 1.66
C GLY A 94 -19.38 -2.56 2.01
N ASP A 95 -19.97 -3.37 1.15
CA ASP A 95 -19.96 -4.82 1.21
C ASP A 95 -19.35 -5.35 -0.08
N ALA A 96 -18.35 -6.22 0.02
CA ALA A 96 -17.80 -6.94 -1.12
C ALA A 96 -18.02 -8.44 -0.93
N GLY A 97 -18.81 -9.05 -1.80
CA GLY A 97 -18.99 -10.49 -1.85
C GLY A 97 -17.65 -11.22 -1.92
N GLN A 98 -17.58 -12.37 -1.26
CA GLN A 98 -16.41 -13.24 -1.26
C GLN A 98 -16.83 -14.71 -1.13
N ARG A 99 -15.96 -15.58 -1.63
CA ARG A 99 -15.93 -17.00 -1.30
C ARG A 99 -14.57 -17.32 -0.69
N VAL A 100 -14.57 -17.90 0.50
CA VAL A 100 -13.34 -18.24 1.21
C VAL A 100 -13.42 -19.69 1.68
N GLY A 101 -12.42 -20.48 1.32
CA GLY A 101 -12.21 -21.81 1.89
C GLY A 101 -11.66 -21.69 3.30
N ILE A 102 -12.39 -22.19 4.28
CA ILE A 102 -12.03 -22.14 5.70
C ILE A 102 -11.72 -23.56 6.17
N ALA A 103 -10.46 -23.78 6.58
CA ALA A 103 -10.09 -25.03 7.23
C ALA A 103 -10.66 -25.11 8.65
N SER A 104 -11.02 -26.31 9.08
CA SER A 104 -11.49 -26.63 10.42
C SER A 104 -10.75 -27.85 10.97
N TYR A 105 -10.56 -27.91 12.29
CA TYR A 105 -10.03 -29.09 12.97
C TYR A 105 -11.08 -30.22 13.15
N SER A 106 -12.33 -29.97 12.78
CA SER A 106 -13.43 -30.94 12.77
C SER A 106 -13.96 -31.16 11.35
N PRO A 107 -14.51 -32.36 11.03
CA PRO A 107 -15.22 -32.59 9.77
C PRO A 107 -16.27 -31.50 9.50
N PRO A 108 -16.38 -30.97 8.28
CA PRO A 108 -15.78 -31.46 7.02
C PRO A 108 -14.30 -31.06 6.78
N PHE A 109 -13.59 -30.54 7.79
CA PHE A 109 -12.17 -30.09 7.77
C PHE A 109 -11.85 -28.93 6.83
N MET A 110 -12.72 -28.67 5.87
CA MET A 110 -12.72 -27.51 5.00
C MET A 110 -14.15 -27.21 4.56
N THR A 111 -14.53 -25.94 4.61
CA THR A 111 -15.84 -25.46 4.14
C THR A 111 -15.64 -24.20 3.32
N ASP A 112 -16.26 -24.12 2.14
CA ASP A 112 -16.35 -22.87 1.40
C ASP A 112 -17.46 -22.00 1.98
N VAL A 113 -17.08 -20.82 2.45
CA VAL A 113 -18.01 -19.83 2.99
C VAL A 113 -18.21 -18.71 1.98
N GLN A 114 -19.46 -18.52 1.57
CA GLN A 114 -19.89 -17.42 0.71
C GLN A 114 -20.65 -16.41 1.56
N GLN A 115 -20.11 -15.21 1.68
CA GLN A 115 -20.73 -14.10 2.42
C GLN A 115 -20.12 -12.77 1.96
N ASN A 116 -20.63 -11.65 2.46
CA ASN A 116 -19.99 -10.36 2.23
C ASN A 116 -18.82 -10.12 3.19
N ALA A 117 -17.78 -9.47 2.68
CA ALA A 117 -16.82 -8.75 3.48
C ALA A 117 -17.39 -7.36 3.79
N GLU A 118 -17.48 -7.03 5.07
CA GLU A 118 -17.90 -5.69 5.53
C GLU A 118 -16.66 -4.78 5.54
N LEU A 119 -16.71 -3.69 4.78
CA LEU A 119 -15.63 -2.72 4.62
C LEU A 119 -16.10 -1.35 5.13
N SER A 120 -15.34 -0.73 6.01
CA SER A 120 -15.61 0.65 6.41
C SER A 120 -14.36 1.36 6.84
N GLY A 121 -14.34 2.68 6.70
CA GLY A 121 -13.20 3.45 7.12
C GLY A 121 -13.37 4.93 6.85
N GLY A 122 -12.30 5.65 7.11
CA GLY A 122 -12.22 7.06 6.79
C GLY A 122 -10.84 7.61 7.07
N ASN A 123 -10.57 8.74 6.45
CA ASN A 123 -9.30 9.42 6.57
C ASN A 123 -9.45 10.93 6.76
N LEU A 124 -8.38 11.54 7.26
CA LEU A 124 -8.22 12.97 7.36
C LEU A 124 -6.76 13.32 7.03
N LEU A 125 -6.56 14.22 6.08
CA LEU A 125 -5.27 14.75 5.67
C LEU A 125 -5.23 16.26 5.90
N GLY A 126 -4.21 16.70 6.64
CA GLY A 126 -3.81 18.10 6.72
C GLY A 126 -2.49 18.30 6.00
N ARG A 127 -2.38 19.34 5.19
CA ARG A 127 -1.11 19.73 4.57
C ARG A 127 -0.94 21.24 4.65
N TRP A 128 0.24 21.66 5.04
CA TRP A 128 0.68 23.05 5.02
C TRP A 128 1.95 23.14 4.21
N GLU A 129 1.94 24.03 3.23
CA GLU A 129 3.11 24.38 2.42
C GLU A 129 3.41 25.85 2.62
N ARG A 130 4.69 26.19 2.74
CA ARG A 130 5.13 27.57 2.93
C ARG A 130 6.34 27.92 2.09
N GLU A 131 6.21 28.99 1.33
CA GLU A 131 7.32 29.61 0.63
C GLU A 131 8.17 30.46 1.60
N LEU A 132 9.42 30.06 1.80
CA LEU A 132 10.37 30.77 2.65
C LEU A 132 11.07 31.92 1.90
N GLY A 133 11.14 31.83 0.57
CA GLY A 133 11.85 32.76 -0.31
C GLY A 133 13.20 32.20 -0.76
N SER A 134 13.81 32.82 -1.78
CA SER A 134 15.12 32.40 -2.32
C SER A 134 15.20 30.95 -2.82
N GLY A 135 14.12 30.46 -3.46
CA GLY A 135 14.06 29.08 -3.97
C GLY A 135 13.96 28.02 -2.87
N SER A 136 13.39 28.37 -1.72
CA SER A 136 13.23 27.49 -0.56
C SER A 136 11.77 27.46 -0.11
N ASP A 137 11.28 26.26 0.19
CA ASP A 137 9.92 26.01 0.67
C ASP A 137 9.87 24.78 1.58
N ILE A 138 8.89 24.77 2.47
CA ILE A 138 8.65 23.66 3.40
C ILE A 138 7.25 23.10 3.22
N GLN A 139 7.11 21.80 3.46
CA GLN A 139 5.83 21.12 3.54
C GLN A 139 5.76 20.33 4.84
N LEU A 140 4.67 20.50 5.59
CA LEU A 140 4.26 19.63 6.68
C LEU A 140 2.96 18.94 6.28
N GLN A 141 2.92 17.62 6.34
CA GLN A 141 1.72 16.84 6.10
C GLN A 141 1.44 15.94 7.30
N THR A 142 0.18 15.87 7.70
CA THR A 142 -0.34 14.88 8.63
C THR A 142 -1.45 14.09 7.99
N TYR A 143 -1.53 12.81 8.34
CA TYR A 143 -2.55 11.91 7.84
C TYR A 143 -3.01 10.98 8.96
N TYR A 144 -4.33 10.84 9.09
CA TYR A 144 -4.96 9.84 9.92
C TYR A 144 -5.88 8.98 9.06
N ASP A 145 -5.85 7.67 9.27
CA ASP A 145 -6.73 6.70 8.63
C ASP A 145 -7.24 5.70 9.66
N ARG A 146 -8.52 5.38 9.55
CA ARG A 146 -9.10 4.20 10.19
C ARG A 146 -9.65 3.29 9.12
N THR A 147 -9.22 2.04 9.13
CA THR A 147 -9.73 0.99 8.25
C THR A 147 -10.26 -0.16 9.09
N ASN A 148 -11.49 -0.59 8.80
CA ASN A 148 -12.09 -1.80 9.36
C ASN A 148 -12.48 -2.73 8.22
N ARG A 149 -12.05 -3.98 8.33
CA ARG A 149 -12.34 -5.04 7.37
C ARG A 149 -12.76 -6.27 8.13
N LYS A 150 -13.95 -6.79 7.85
CA LYS A 150 -14.45 -8.04 8.43
C LYS A 150 -14.79 -9.00 7.31
N GLN A 151 -14.15 -10.16 7.33
CA GLN A 151 -14.31 -11.24 6.35
C GLN A 151 -14.74 -12.54 7.06
N ALA A 152 -14.99 -13.58 6.26
CA ALA A 152 -15.42 -14.88 6.77
C ALA A 152 -14.40 -15.58 7.66
N ASN A 153 -13.11 -15.35 7.42
CA ASN A 153 -11.99 -16.01 8.10
C ASN A 153 -11.08 -15.03 8.88
N PHE A 154 -11.30 -13.72 8.76
CA PHE A 154 -10.40 -12.71 9.28
C PHE A 154 -11.12 -11.39 9.53
N ALA A 155 -10.82 -10.71 10.63
CA ALA A 155 -11.31 -9.37 10.89
C ALA A 155 -10.20 -8.49 11.47
N GLU A 156 -10.05 -7.28 10.94
CA GLU A 156 -9.07 -6.30 11.40
C GLU A 156 -9.68 -4.91 11.52
N SER A 157 -9.31 -4.22 12.59
CA SER A 157 -9.44 -2.76 12.71
C SER A 157 -8.05 -2.17 12.87
N ARG A 158 -7.75 -1.12 12.10
CA ARG A 158 -6.43 -0.48 12.09
C ARG A 158 -6.58 1.03 12.08
N ASP A 159 -5.85 1.68 12.97
CA ASP A 159 -5.72 3.13 13.05
C ASP A 159 -4.27 3.51 12.68
N THR A 160 -4.10 4.36 11.68
CA THR A 160 -2.78 4.81 11.21
C THR A 160 -2.68 6.32 11.34
N PHE A 161 -1.65 6.79 12.05
CA PHE A 161 -1.25 8.19 12.10
C PHE A 161 0.11 8.36 11.45
N ASP A 162 0.25 9.40 10.64
CA ASP A 162 1.44 9.67 9.84
C ASP A 162 1.71 11.18 9.82
N ILE A 163 2.99 11.54 9.93
CA ILE A 163 3.47 12.92 9.83
C ILE A 163 4.74 12.94 9.00
N ASP A 164 4.78 13.83 8.00
CA ASP A 164 5.90 14.02 7.10
C ASP A 164 6.27 15.51 7.05
N PHE A 165 7.57 15.78 7.12
CA PHE A 165 8.18 17.08 6.90
C PHE A 165 9.13 17.00 5.71
N ILE A 166 9.03 17.96 4.80
CA ILE A 166 9.92 18.11 3.65
C ILE A 166 10.40 19.55 3.60
N HIS A 167 11.69 19.73 3.32
CA HIS A 167 12.28 21.04 3.04
C HIS A 167 13.06 20.96 1.73
N HIS A 168 12.64 21.79 0.79
CA HIS A 168 13.29 22.02 -0.48
C HIS A 168 14.06 23.33 -0.44
N LEU A 169 15.28 23.35 -1.00
CA LEU A 169 16.08 24.54 -1.15
C LEU A 169 17.00 24.48 -2.37
N THR A 170 17.12 25.60 -3.07
CA THR A 170 18.15 25.79 -4.10
C THR A 170 19.50 26.15 -3.46
N LEU A 171 20.50 25.28 -3.62
CA LEU A 171 21.87 25.49 -3.13
C LEU A 171 22.75 26.27 -4.14
N PRO A 172 23.92 26.80 -3.73
CA PRO A 172 24.88 27.41 -4.65
C PRO A 172 25.22 26.48 -5.82
N GLY A 173 25.32 27.04 -7.03
CA GLY A 173 25.51 26.24 -8.24
C GLY A 173 24.21 25.73 -8.88
N ARG A 174 23.03 26.21 -8.44
CA ARG A 174 21.70 25.82 -8.93
C ARG A 174 21.35 24.36 -8.65
N GLN A 175 21.93 23.80 -7.60
CA GLN A 175 21.57 22.47 -7.11
C GLN A 175 20.16 22.52 -6.49
N ASP A 176 19.35 21.51 -6.78
CA ASP A 176 18.02 21.34 -6.19
C ASP A 176 18.13 20.29 -5.08
N PHE A 177 18.11 20.77 -3.84
CA PHE A 177 18.34 19.96 -2.66
C PHE A 177 17.06 19.76 -1.86
N LEU A 178 16.78 18.51 -1.52
CA LEU A 178 15.59 18.10 -0.80
C LEU A 178 15.98 17.19 0.36
N TRP A 179 15.44 17.47 1.54
CA TRP A 179 15.51 16.53 2.65
C TRP A 179 14.17 16.46 3.37
N GLY A 180 13.95 15.35 4.08
CA GLY A 180 12.72 15.18 4.82
C GLY A 180 12.80 14.12 5.90
N LEU A 181 11.82 14.19 6.78
CA LEU A 181 11.64 13.30 7.93
C LEU A 181 10.18 12.86 7.95
N GLY A 182 9.94 11.61 8.33
CA GLY A 182 8.59 11.09 8.47
C GLY A 182 8.48 10.07 9.59
N ALA A 183 7.32 10.03 10.23
CA ALA A 183 6.98 9.06 11.25
C ALA A 183 5.56 8.54 11.06
N ARG A 184 5.41 7.22 11.12
CA ARG A 184 4.13 6.53 11.01
C ARG A 184 3.95 5.56 12.17
N LEU A 185 2.77 5.61 12.76
CA LEU A 185 2.30 4.71 13.80
C LEU A 185 1.02 4.05 13.29
N SER A 186 0.98 2.72 13.19
CA SER A 186 -0.20 1.99 12.75
C SER A 186 -0.56 0.93 13.79
N SER A 187 -1.62 1.18 14.56
CA SER A 187 -2.11 0.24 15.57
C SER A 187 -3.19 -0.64 14.96
N GLY A 188 -2.90 -1.93 14.83
CA GLY A 188 -3.81 -2.94 14.29
C GLY A 188 -4.28 -3.90 15.37
N ASN A 189 -5.58 -4.20 15.38
CA ASN A 189 -6.17 -5.28 16.14
C ASN A 189 -6.81 -6.28 15.18
N VAL A 190 -6.35 -7.53 15.22
CA VAL A 190 -6.91 -8.63 14.43
C VAL A 190 -7.74 -9.48 15.37
N SER A 191 -9.03 -9.57 15.11
CA SER A 191 -9.92 -10.46 15.86
C SER A 191 -9.87 -11.85 15.24
N GLU A 192 -9.74 -12.88 16.08
CA GLU A 192 -9.86 -14.26 15.65
C GLU A 192 -11.31 -14.55 15.25
N VAL A 193 -11.54 -14.80 13.96
CA VAL A 193 -12.85 -15.21 13.43
C VAL A 193 -12.94 -16.73 13.36
N VAL A 194 -11.83 -17.39 13.03
CA VAL A 194 -11.69 -18.84 12.94
C VAL A 194 -10.36 -19.29 13.55
N PRO A 195 -10.29 -20.47 14.16
CA PRO A 195 -9.09 -20.95 14.87
C PRO A 195 -7.94 -21.36 13.93
N THR A 196 -8.16 -21.32 12.62
CA THR A 196 -7.19 -21.67 11.59
C THR A 196 -6.49 -20.46 10.97
N VAL A 197 -6.88 -19.23 11.35
CA VAL A 197 -6.23 -17.97 10.91
C VAL A 197 -6.03 -17.09 12.14
N VAL A 198 -4.84 -17.12 12.70
CA VAL A 198 -4.54 -16.46 13.98
C VAL A 198 -3.32 -15.57 13.83
N PHE A 199 -3.38 -14.37 14.41
CA PHE A 199 -2.22 -13.49 14.56
C PHE A 199 -1.83 -13.44 16.03
N THR A 200 -0.57 -13.73 16.36
CA THR A 200 -0.07 -13.73 17.74
C THR A 200 1.15 -12.80 17.88
N PRO A 201 1.05 -11.70 18.65
CA PRO A 201 -0.13 -11.20 19.37
C PRO A 201 -1.23 -10.72 18.42
N ASN A 202 -2.46 -10.60 18.90
CA ASN A 202 -3.62 -10.17 18.10
C ASN A 202 -3.72 -8.63 17.97
N HIS A 203 -3.12 -7.89 18.90
CA HIS A 203 -2.90 -6.44 18.82
C HIS A 203 -1.40 -6.14 18.62
N TYR A 204 -1.09 -5.29 17.65
CA TYR A 204 0.28 -4.85 17.38
C TYR A 204 0.29 -3.39 16.87
N THR A 205 1.31 -2.63 17.24
CA THR A 205 1.51 -1.27 16.75
C THR A 205 2.78 -1.19 15.91
N ASP A 206 2.63 -1.08 14.60
CA ASP A 206 3.71 -0.81 13.66
C ASP A 206 4.26 0.60 13.89
N LYS A 207 5.59 0.71 13.97
CA LYS A 207 6.30 1.99 14.06
C LYS A 207 7.30 2.07 12.93
N LEU A 208 7.21 3.14 12.15
CA LEU A 208 8.07 3.39 11.01
C LEU A 208 8.56 4.82 11.07
N TYR A 209 9.88 4.98 11.08
CA TYR A 209 10.54 6.29 11.01
C TYR A 209 11.37 6.32 9.75
N ASN A 210 11.31 7.42 9.00
CA ASN A 210 12.10 7.56 7.81
C ASN A 210 12.72 8.95 7.70
N ALA A 211 13.87 9.01 7.06
CA ALA A 211 14.55 10.23 6.68
C ALA A 211 15.02 10.07 5.23
N PHE A 212 15.08 11.15 4.47
CA PHE A 212 15.67 11.10 3.15
C PHE A 212 16.41 12.39 2.85
N ILE A 213 17.37 12.27 1.95
CA ILE A 213 18.15 13.37 1.38
C ILE A 213 18.33 13.08 -0.11
N GLN A 214 18.18 14.11 -0.93
CA GLN A 214 18.36 14.05 -2.36
C GLN A 214 18.95 15.38 -2.83
N ASP A 215 19.87 15.32 -3.78
CA ASP A 215 20.45 16.47 -4.44
C ASP A 215 20.45 16.23 -5.95
N GLU A 216 19.92 17.19 -6.71
CA GLU A 216 20.08 17.26 -8.15
C GLU A 216 21.15 18.28 -8.52
N ILE A 217 22.23 17.78 -9.10
CA ILE A 217 23.42 18.54 -9.41
C ILE A 217 23.50 18.78 -10.92
N PRO A 218 23.38 20.03 -11.40
CA PRO A 218 23.64 20.33 -12.80
C PRO A 218 25.13 20.17 -13.10
N ILE A 219 25.47 19.27 -14.03
CA ILE A 219 26.85 19.02 -14.47
C ILE A 219 27.20 19.93 -15.65
N VAL A 220 26.31 20.03 -16.65
CA VAL A 220 26.51 20.85 -17.85
C VAL A 220 25.25 21.67 -18.12
N GLY A 221 25.21 22.87 -17.53
CA GLY A 221 24.05 23.76 -17.62
C GLY A 221 22.75 23.00 -17.32
N ASP A 222 21.75 23.20 -18.18
CA ASP A 222 20.46 22.50 -18.08
C ASP A 222 20.38 21.23 -18.96
N GLN A 223 21.52 20.80 -19.54
CA GLN A 223 21.60 19.66 -20.46
C GLN A 223 21.94 18.35 -19.78
N LEU A 224 22.67 18.38 -18.67
CA LEU A 224 23.12 17.18 -17.97
C LEU A 224 23.03 17.39 -16.47
N SER A 225 22.23 16.59 -15.79
CA SER A 225 22.14 16.58 -14.33
C SER A 225 22.34 15.17 -13.74
N LEU A 226 22.92 15.14 -12.54
CA LEU A 226 23.05 13.95 -11.71
C LEU A 226 22.19 14.15 -10.46
N THR A 227 21.22 13.27 -10.25
CA THR A 227 20.49 13.17 -9.00
C THR A 227 21.11 12.07 -8.15
N ILE A 228 21.51 12.39 -6.92
CA ILE A 228 21.97 11.41 -5.93
C ILE A 228 21.16 11.56 -4.65
N GLY A 229 20.81 10.45 -4.03
CA GLY A 229 20.04 10.50 -2.78
C GLY A 229 20.02 9.17 -2.06
N SER A 230 19.50 9.21 -0.84
CA SER A 230 19.26 8.00 -0.06
C SER A 230 18.06 8.19 0.86
N LYS A 231 17.29 7.13 1.01
CA LYS A 231 16.27 7.01 2.05
C LYS A 231 16.76 6.08 3.15
N PHE A 232 16.58 6.49 4.38
CA PHE A 232 16.86 5.75 5.59
C PHE A 232 15.54 5.42 6.26
N LEU A 233 15.39 4.17 6.70
CA LEU A 233 14.15 3.67 7.27
C LEU A 233 14.47 2.89 8.53
N HIS A 234 13.76 3.14 9.61
CA HIS A 234 13.75 2.29 10.79
C HIS A 234 12.34 1.73 11.00
N ASN A 235 12.21 0.41 11.08
CA ASN A 235 10.94 -0.28 11.25
C ASN A 235 11.01 -1.33 12.36
N GLY A 236 9.84 -1.78 12.85
CA GLY A 236 9.74 -2.74 13.96
C GLY A 236 10.11 -4.19 13.63
N TYR A 237 10.27 -4.52 12.35
CA TYR A 237 10.52 -5.88 11.88
C TYR A 237 12.01 -6.12 11.58
N SER A 238 12.56 -5.43 10.58
CA SER A 238 13.96 -5.60 10.16
C SER A 238 14.94 -4.59 10.77
N GLY A 239 14.45 -3.58 11.50
CA GLY A 239 15.28 -2.52 12.06
C GLY A 239 15.64 -1.45 11.02
N PHE A 240 16.94 -1.16 10.88
CA PHE A 240 17.44 -0.05 10.04
C PHE A 240 17.77 -0.49 8.61
N GLU A 241 17.29 0.27 7.63
CA GLU A 241 17.46 0.02 6.21
C GLU A 241 17.92 1.28 5.47
N ILE A 242 18.75 1.10 4.45
CA ILE A 242 19.27 2.18 3.58
C ILE A 242 18.94 1.92 2.11
N GLN A 243 18.44 2.93 1.41
CA GLN A 243 17.96 2.83 0.04
C GLN A 243 18.55 3.95 -0.81
N PRO A 244 19.84 3.83 -1.21
CA PRO A 244 20.49 4.80 -2.07
C PRO A 244 19.96 4.75 -3.51
N THR A 245 20.06 5.88 -4.20
CA THR A 245 19.77 6.02 -5.62
C THR A 245 20.72 7.01 -6.28
N ALA A 246 21.10 6.72 -7.53
CA ALA A 246 21.81 7.63 -8.40
C ALA A 246 21.16 7.61 -9.79
N ARG A 247 20.90 8.78 -10.37
CA ARG A 247 20.26 8.94 -11.67
C ARG A 247 20.98 10.00 -12.50
N LEU A 248 21.31 9.67 -13.73
CA LEU A 248 21.83 10.60 -14.71
C LEU A 248 20.71 10.98 -15.69
N LEU A 249 20.56 12.27 -15.96
CA LEU A 249 19.59 12.81 -16.90
C LEU A 249 20.31 13.67 -17.93
N TRP A 250 20.22 13.31 -19.22
CA TRP A 250 20.82 14.03 -20.33
C TRP A 250 19.76 14.48 -21.33
N THR A 251 19.66 15.78 -21.55
CA THR A 251 18.72 16.47 -22.45
C THR A 251 19.48 17.09 -23.62
N PRO A 252 19.91 16.29 -24.62
CA PRO A 252 20.70 16.81 -25.76
C PRO A 252 19.96 17.85 -26.61
N SER A 253 18.62 17.88 -26.54
CA SER A 253 17.79 18.92 -27.12
C SER A 253 16.55 19.13 -26.25
N SER A 254 15.80 20.19 -26.52
CA SER A 254 14.52 20.48 -25.83
C SER A 254 13.41 19.43 -26.07
N ARG A 255 13.66 18.42 -26.94
CA ARG A 255 12.69 17.38 -27.29
C ARG A 255 13.18 15.96 -27.01
N GLN A 256 14.38 15.80 -26.46
CA GLN A 256 15.00 14.51 -26.26
C GLN A 256 15.58 14.42 -24.86
N THR A 257 15.40 13.26 -24.25
CA THR A 257 15.97 12.98 -22.93
C THR A 257 16.40 11.53 -22.87
N VAL A 258 17.67 11.31 -22.55
CA VAL A 258 18.24 10.01 -22.19
C VAL A 258 18.42 10.02 -20.68
N TRP A 259 18.14 8.90 -20.03
CA TRP A 259 18.34 8.76 -18.61
C TRP A 259 18.81 7.36 -18.25
N ALA A 260 19.55 7.26 -17.15
CA ALA A 260 19.95 6.00 -16.54
C ALA A 260 19.90 6.13 -15.02
N ALA A 261 19.59 5.05 -14.32
CA ALA A 261 19.51 5.03 -12.87
C ALA A 261 20.00 3.70 -12.29
N VAL A 262 20.55 3.77 -11.08
CA VAL A 262 20.81 2.63 -10.22
C VAL A 262 20.20 2.92 -8.86
N THR A 263 19.35 2.01 -8.38
CA THR A 263 18.59 2.21 -7.15
C THR A 263 18.59 0.94 -6.32
N ARG A 264 18.90 1.05 -5.03
CA ARG A 264 18.65 -0.02 -4.07
C ARG A 264 17.31 0.24 -3.38
N ALA A 265 16.44 -0.75 -3.36
CA ALA A 265 15.18 -0.71 -2.63
C ALA A 265 15.05 -1.91 -1.69
N VAL A 266 14.25 -1.77 -0.64
CA VAL A 266 13.92 -2.86 0.28
C VAL A 266 12.41 -3.03 0.41
N ARG A 267 11.98 -4.27 0.63
CA ARG A 267 10.66 -4.61 1.14
C ARG A 267 10.85 -5.13 2.56
N THR A 268 10.43 -4.34 3.54
CA THR A 268 10.42 -4.77 4.93
C THR A 268 9.44 -5.93 5.11
N PRO A 269 9.69 -6.84 6.05
CA PRO A 269 8.69 -7.81 6.48
C PRO A 269 7.38 -7.12 6.90
N SER A 270 6.30 -7.89 6.89
CA SER A 270 5.02 -7.50 7.44
C SER A 270 4.59 -8.47 8.53
N ARG A 271 3.51 -8.11 9.21
CA ARG A 271 2.88 -8.96 10.22
C ARG A 271 2.46 -10.34 9.69
N VAL A 272 2.16 -10.45 8.39
CA VAL A 272 1.86 -11.75 7.76
C VAL A 272 3.08 -12.66 7.78
N GLU A 273 4.29 -12.12 7.57
CA GLU A 273 5.51 -12.92 7.61
C GLU A 273 5.99 -13.23 9.04
N GLU A 274 5.63 -12.42 10.05
CA GLU A 274 6.12 -12.64 11.43
C GLU A 274 5.13 -13.30 12.40
N ASP A 275 3.85 -12.91 12.35
CA ASP A 275 2.88 -13.19 13.42
C ASP A 275 1.71 -14.09 12.99
N LEU A 276 1.54 -14.31 11.69
CA LEU A 276 0.47 -15.16 11.17
C LEU A 276 0.75 -16.64 11.47
N GLN A 277 -0.30 -17.31 11.94
CA GLN A 277 -0.44 -18.75 11.94
C GLN A 277 -1.66 -19.11 11.09
N LEU A 278 -1.40 -19.68 9.92
CA LEU A 278 -2.42 -20.12 8.98
C LEU A 278 -2.38 -21.64 8.89
N THR A 279 -3.48 -22.29 9.25
CA THR A 279 -3.65 -23.74 9.13
C THR A 279 -4.57 -24.06 7.97
N GLY A 280 -4.14 -24.96 7.08
CA GLY A 280 -4.94 -25.44 5.97
C GLY A 280 -4.97 -26.97 5.92
N LEU A 281 -6.01 -27.51 5.29
CA LEU A 281 -6.10 -28.95 5.02
C LEU A 281 -5.14 -29.30 3.88
N ALA A 282 -4.19 -30.20 4.12
CA ALA A 282 -3.28 -30.72 3.09
C ALA A 282 -3.86 -31.96 2.41
N ALA A 283 -4.38 -32.90 3.20
CA ALA A 283 -5.03 -34.10 2.70
C ALA A 283 -6.14 -34.56 3.67
N PRO A 284 -7.32 -34.98 3.18
CA PRO A 284 -8.38 -35.50 4.04
C PRO A 284 -8.14 -36.96 4.46
N THR A 285 -7.31 -37.71 3.72
CA THR A 285 -7.03 -39.13 4.00
C THR A 285 -5.61 -39.53 3.54
N PRO A 286 -4.70 -39.89 4.47
CA PRO A 286 -4.83 -39.69 5.91
C PRO A 286 -4.98 -38.19 6.24
N LEU A 287 -5.79 -37.89 7.26
CA LEU A 287 -6.05 -36.50 7.66
C LEU A 287 -4.73 -35.80 8.01
N THR A 288 -4.37 -34.81 7.21
CA THR A 288 -3.10 -34.08 7.29
C THR A 288 -3.37 -32.60 7.09
N PHE A 289 -2.85 -31.77 8.01
CA PHE A 289 -2.88 -30.31 7.89
C PHE A 289 -1.48 -29.79 7.59
N PHE A 290 -1.41 -28.66 6.90
CA PHE A 290 -0.21 -27.83 6.86
C PHE A 290 -0.43 -26.62 7.74
N ARG A 291 0.65 -26.11 8.34
CA ARG A 291 0.63 -24.83 9.05
C ARG A 291 1.75 -23.93 8.54
N VAL A 292 1.36 -22.76 8.06
CA VAL A 292 2.26 -21.65 7.78
C VAL A 292 2.41 -20.88 9.09
N ILE A 293 3.64 -20.75 9.56
CA ILE A 293 3.97 -20.04 10.79
C ILE A 293 4.96 -18.95 10.42
N GLY A 294 4.66 -17.72 10.81
CA GLY A 294 5.57 -16.60 10.64
C GLY A 294 6.93 -16.82 11.30
N ASP A 295 7.96 -16.17 10.76
CA ASP A 295 9.33 -16.21 11.27
C ASP A 295 9.83 -14.79 11.54
N ARG A 296 9.99 -14.46 12.82
CA ARG A 296 10.55 -13.18 13.31
C ARG A 296 12.05 -13.02 13.01
N LYS A 297 12.68 -13.98 12.33
CA LYS A 297 14.06 -13.87 11.82
C LYS A 297 14.11 -13.50 10.34
N PHE A 298 12.96 -13.30 9.69
CA PHE A 298 12.90 -12.91 8.29
C PHE A 298 13.52 -11.52 8.08
N SER A 299 14.54 -11.44 7.24
CA SER A 299 15.18 -10.17 6.85
C SER A 299 14.38 -9.49 5.75
N SER A 300 14.61 -8.18 5.54
CA SER A 300 14.05 -7.50 4.37
C SER A 300 14.50 -8.13 3.06
N GLU A 301 13.58 -8.27 2.12
CA GLU A 301 13.92 -8.53 0.73
C GLU A 301 14.55 -7.26 0.17
N SER A 302 15.60 -7.37 -0.64
CA SER A 302 16.26 -6.22 -1.22
C SER A 302 16.49 -6.40 -2.71
N LEU A 303 16.53 -5.29 -3.44
CA LEU A 303 16.88 -5.31 -4.85
C LEU A 303 17.87 -4.20 -5.18
N ILE A 304 18.68 -4.44 -6.21
CA ILE A 304 19.40 -3.41 -6.95
C ILE A 304 18.80 -3.37 -8.35
N GLY A 305 18.13 -2.27 -8.66
CA GLY A 305 17.53 -1.99 -9.96
C GLY A 305 18.47 -1.15 -10.81
N TYR A 306 18.67 -1.57 -12.05
CA TYR A 306 19.34 -0.82 -13.10
C TYR A 306 18.30 -0.46 -14.14
N GLU A 307 18.20 0.82 -14.46
CA GLU A 307 17.24 1.32 -15.44
C GLU A 307 17.92 2.25 -16.42
N ALA A 308 17.48 2.21 -17.68
CA ALA A 308 17.86 3.18 -18.68
C ALA A 308 16.68 3.43 -19.62
N GLY A 309 16.58 4.64 -20.14
CA GLY A 309 15.51 4.97 -21.05
C GLY A 309 15.79 6.18 -21.92
N TYR A 310 14.94 6.32 -22.92
CA TYR A 310 14.94 7.41 -23.87
C TYR A 310 13.51 7.86 -24.11
N ARG A 311 13.28 9.16 -24.01
CA ARG A 311 12.01 9.78 -24.36
C ARG A 311 12.19 10.93 -25.32
N SER A 312 11.23 11.06 -26.23
CA SER A 312 11.25 12.13 -27.22
C SER A 312 9.87 12.57 -27.67
N LEU A 313 9.72 13.90 -27.78
CA LEU A 313 8.61 14.51 -28.49
C LEU A 313 8.95 14.58 -29.99
N VAL A 314 8.64 13.50 -30.72
CA VAL A 314 8.92 13.36 -32.15
C VAL A 314 8.14 14.39 -32.97
N SER A 315 6.90 14.70 -32.57
CA SER A 315 6.11 15.83 -33.07
C SER A 315 5.23 16.41 -31.96
N PRO A 316 4.61 17.59 -32.12
CA PRO A 316 3.73 18.17 -31.08
C PRO A 316 2.55 17.28 -30.65
N LYS A 317 2.22 16.24 -31.43
CA LYS A 317 1.13 15.29 -31.15
C LYS A 317 1.61 13.85 -30.98
N PHE A 318 2.92 13.61 -31.05
CA PHE A 318 3.48 12.26 -30.98
C PHE A 318 4.70 12.24 -30.06
N TYR A 319 4.56 11.49 -28.97
CA TYR A 319 5.57 11.28 -27.95
C TYR A 319 5.91 9.78 -27.89
N VAL A 320 7.20 9.48 -27.75
CA VAL A 320 7.73 8.13 -27.60
C VAL A 320 8.54 8.07 -26.31
N ASP A 321 8.34 6.99 -25.55
CA ASP A 321 9.11 6.67 -24.35
C ASP A 321 9.47 5.18 -24.40
N ILE A 322 10.75 4.87 -24.24
CA ILE A 322 11.30 3.52 -24.23
C ILE A 322 12.14 3.40 -22.97
N ALA A 323 11.86 2.38 -22.16
CA ALA A 323 12.61 2.07 -20.96
C ALA A 323 13.00 0.59 -20.94
N ALA A 324 14.22 0.31 -20.48
CA ALA A 324 14.72 -1.01 -20.18
C ALA A 324 15.15 -1.04 -18.71
N PHE A 325 14.90 -2.17 -18.04
CA PHE A 325 15.23 -2.35 -16.64
C PHE A 325 15.74 -3.76 -16.37
N TYR A 326 16.60 -3.89 -15.38
CA TYR A 326 17.10 -5.15 -14.85
C TYR A 326 17.17 -5.06 -13.33
N ASN A 327 16.54 -5.99 -12.64
CA ASN A 327 16.49 -6.02 -11.18
C ASN A 327 17.19 -7.27 -10.67
N ASN A 328 18.22 -7.08 -9.83
CA ASN A 328 18.84 -8.16 -9.09
C ASN A 328 18.22 -8.21 -7.69
N TYR A 329 17.65 -9.35 -7.31
CA TYR A 329 16.92 -9.53 -6.05
C TYR A 329 17.70 -10.44 -5.09
N ASP A 330 17.71 -10.05 -3.82
CA ASP A 330 18.34 -10.81 -2.74
C ASP A 330 17.34 -11.00 -1.58
N HIS A 331 17.53 -12.08 -0.81
CA HIS A 331 16.74 -12.42 0.38
C HIS A 331 15.24 -12.56 0.12
N LEU A 332 14.88 -13.08 -1.05
CA LEU A 332 13.48 -13.25 -1.44
C LEU A 332 12.73 -14.14 -0.45
N LEU A 333 11.48 -13.76 -0.20
CA LEU A 333 10.55 -14.54 0.61
C LEU A 333 10.39 -15.93 -0.02
N SER A 334 10.61 -16.96 0.79
CA SER A 334 10.39 -18.35 0.41
C SER A 334 9.52 -19.05 1.44
N VAL A 335 8.80 -20.08 0.99
CA VAL A 335 7.84 -20.87 1.78
C VAL A 335 8.45 -22.26 1.87
N GLU A 336 9.22 -22.51 2.92
CA GLU A 336 10.07 -23.71 3.02
C GLU A 336 9.49 -24.80 3.93
N PRO A 337 9.42 -26.06 3.46
CA PRO A 337 9.08 -27.20 4.29
C PRO A 337 10.01 -27.36 5.48
N GLY A 338 9.46 -27.28 6.67
CA GLY A 338 10.11 -27.57 7.93
C GLY A 338 9.76 -28.95 8.46
N ALA A 339 10.34 -29.28 9.61
CA ALA A 339 10.22 -30.60 10.19
C ALA A 339 8.77 -30.96 10.55
N PRO A 340 8.35 -32.18 10.22
CA PRO A 340 7.15 -32.82 10.74
C PRO A 340 7.01 -32.68 12.26
N PHE A 341 5.90 -32.15 12.76
CA PHE A 341 5.55 -32.20 14.18
C PHE A 341 4.22 -32.93 14.40
N SER A 342 3.78 -33.10 15.65
CA SER A 342 2.43 -33.56 15.98
C SER A 342 1.87 -32.63 17.03
N GLU A 343 0.61 -32.25 16.89
CA GLU A 343 -0.03 -31.30 17.79
C GLU A 343 -1.25 -31.96 18.43
N SER A 344 -1.36 -31.84 19.75
CA SER A 344 -2.44 -32.41 20.56
C SER A 344 -3.43 -31.36 21.06
N SER A 345 -3.26 -30.09 20.68
CA SER A 345 -4.07 -28.95 21.12
C SER A 345 -4.39 -28.01 19.96
N PRO A 346 -5.66 -27.57 19.78
CA PRO A 346 -6.82 -27.96 20.58
C PRO A 346 -7.10 -29.47 20.48
N PRO A 347 -7.53 -30.11 21.58
CA PRO A 347 -7.70 -31.56 21.64
C PRO A 347 -8.62 -32.02 20.51
N PRO A 348 -8.33 -33.17 19.87
CA PRO A 348 -9.16 -33.63 18.77
C PRO A 348 -10.61 -33.79 19.25
N PRO A 349 -11.61 -33.33 18.48
CA PRO A 349 -12.99 -33.68 18.73
C PRO A 349 -13.17 -35.19 18.49
N VAL A 350 -12.96 -35.95 19.57
CA VAL A 350 -13.35 -37.35 19.80
C VAL A 350 -12.73 -38.43 18.89
N ALA A 351 -11.68 -39.04 19.45
CA ALA A 351 -11.35 -40.48 19.58
C ALA A 351 -11.22 -41.42 18.36
N GLY A 352 -10.02 -42.02 18.28
CA GLY A 352 -9.72 -43.30 17.63
C GLY A 352 -8.22 -43.50 17.52
N GLU A 353 -7.62 -44.28 18.44
CA GLU A 353 -6.21 -44.66 18.39
C GLU A 353 -5.87 -45.32 17.05
N LEU A 354 -4.94 -44.73 16.32
CA LEU A 354 -4.11 -45.40 15.32
C LEU A 354 -2.72 -44.77 15.35
N LEU A 355 -1.78 -45.53 15.92
CA LEU A 355 -0.35 -45.31 15.79
C LEU A 355 0.03 -45.43 14.31
N PHE A 356 0.16 -44.29 13.62
CA PHE A 356 1.04 -44.15 12.47
C PHE A 356 1.44 -42.67 12.35
N ARG A 357 2.74 -42.42 12.24
CA ARG A 357 3.35 -41.08 12.10
C ARG A 357 3.47 -40.71 10.62
N PRO A 358 2.74 -39.69 10.13
CA PRO A 358 3.17 -38.88 8.99
C PRO A 358 2.95 -37.35 9.24
N PRO A 359 3.46 -36.48 8.35
CA PRO A 359 4.10 -35.25 8.80
C PRO A 359 3.23 -34.00 8.75
N PHE A 360 3.24 -33.19 9.81
CA PHE A 360 2.89 -31.77 9.69
C PHE A 360 4.03 -31.04 8.98
N LEU A 361 3.88 -30.68 7.70
CA LEU A 361 4.84 -29.73 7.11
C LEU A 361 4.68 -28.39 7.86
N ARG A 362 5.62 -28.11 8.77
CA ARG A 362 5.80 -26.78 9.32
C ARG A 362 6.38 -25.94 8.21
N ILE A 363 5.62 -25.11 7.52
CA ILE A 363 6.25 -24.24 6.53
C ILE A 363 6.71 -22.98 7.24
N SER A 364 8.02 -22.83 7.40
CA SER A 364 8.66 -21.59 7.85
C SER A 364 8.92 -20.68 6.66
N LEU A 365 8.95 -19.36 6.90
CA LEU A 365 9.34 -18.36 5.91
C LEU A 365 10.81 -17.94 6.10
N PRO A 366 11.83 -18.71 5.66
CA PRO A 366 13.20 -18.22 5.71
C PRO A 366 13.48 -17.25 4.56
N ALA A 367 14.41 -16.33 4.80
CA ALA A 367 15.07 -15.58 3.75
C ALA A 367 16.04 -16.52 3.03
N THR A 368 15.78 -16.83 1.76
CA THR A 368 16.70 -17.64 0.95
C THR A 368 17.31 -16.75 -0.13
N ILE A 369 18.64 -16.83 -0.28
CA ILE A 369 19.37 -16.24 -1.40
C ILE A 369 19.09 -17.12 -2.62
N LEU A 370 18.19 -16.69 -3.49
CA LEU A 370 18.12 -17.21 -4.85
C LEU A 370 19.31 -16.62 -5.62
N ARG A 371 20.29 -17.46 -5.95
CA ARG A 371 21.41 -17.11 -6.84
C ARG A 371 21.01 -17.16 -8.31
#